data_AF-A0A849RPQ9-F1
#
_entry.id   AF-A0A849RPQ9-F1
#
_cell.length_a   1.000
_cell.length_b   1.000
_cell.length_c   1.000
_cell.angle_alpha   90.00
_cell.angle_beta   90.00
_cell.angle_gamma   90.00
#
_symmetry.space_group_name_H-M   'P 1'
#
loop_
_entity.id
_entity.type
_entity.pdbx_description
1 polymer ?
#
loop_
_entity_poly.entity_id
_entity_poly.type
_entity_poly.pdbx_seq_one_letter_code
_entity_poly.pdbx_strand_id
1 'polypeptide(L)'
;MPRVAATLRSHLSKIKNTDTAAFLDEAIRCYEAKLYRAAVVLSWIGAISALYDHVIAHKLTEFNAEASRREATWRAAKKKDDLARMKEHEFLQALNAISTIGKSVKDELEGCLKLRNGCGHPNSLQIGEARVSAHIETLMLNVFSVF
;
A
#
# COMPACT_ATOMS: atom_id res chain seq x y z
N MET A 1 -21.65 -13.49 6.71
CA MET A 1 -20.28 -12.91 6.72
C MET A 1 -20.22 -11.76 7.73
N PRO A 2 -19.09 -11.51 8.39
CA PRO A 2 -18.92 -10.34 9.26
C PRO A 2 -19.24 -9.04 8.49
N ARG A 3 -19.87 -8.06 9.15
CA ARG A 3 -20.27 -6.77 8.54
C ARG A 3 -19.10 -6.06 7.86
N VAL A 4 -17.91 -6.15 8.46
CA VAL A 4 -16.66 -5.59 7.94
C VAL A 4 -16.28 -6.21 6.59
N ALA A 5 -16.29 -7.54 6.49
CA ALA A 5 -15.94 -8.23 5.24
C ALA A 5 -16.90 -7.82 4.12
N ALA A 6 -18.20 -7.70 4.40
CA ALA A 6 -19.18 -7.21 3.43
C ALA A 6 -18.89 -5.77 2.97
N THR A 7 -18.50 -4.88 3.88
CA THR A 7 -18.08 -3.52 3.54
C THR A 7 -16.83 -3.54 2.63
N LEU A 8 -15.78 -4.28 3.00
CA LEU A 8 -14.56 -4.40 2.20
C LEU A 8 -14.85 -4.92 0.77
N ARG A 9 -15.70 -5.95 0.66
CA ARG A 9 -16.16 -6.50 -0.62
C ARG A 9 -16.92 -5.47 -1.46
N SER A 10 -17.72 -4.61 -0.84
CA SER A 10 -18.46 -3.54 -1.55
C SER A 10 -17.56 -2.44 -2.10
N HIS A 11 -16.38 -2.23 -1.50
CA HIS A 11 -15.40 -1.29 -2.02
C HIS A 11 -14.56 -1.91 -3.15
N LEU A 12 -14.25 -3.21 -3.07
CA LEU A 12 -13.54 -3.94 -4.12
C LEU A 12 -14.22 -3.80 -5.50
N SER A 13 -15.56 -3.84 -5.55
CA SER A 13 -16.31 -3.68 -6.81
C SER A 13 -16.19 -2.30 -7.47
N LYS A 14 -15.63 -1.32 -6.76
CA LYS A 14 -15.41 0.05 -7.27
C LYS A 14 -14.01 0.24 -7.85
N ILE A 15 -13.10 -0.70 -7.64
CA ILE A 15 -11.73 -0.64 -8.16
C ILE A 15 -11.75 -1.09 -9.62
N LYS A 16 -11.33 -0.21 -10.52
CA LYS A 16 -11.31 -0.48 -11.97
C LYS A 16 -10.06 -1.23 -12.44
N ASN A 17 -8.93 -1.03 -11.77
CA ASN A 17 -7.69 -1.72 -12.10
C ASN A 17 -7.78 -3.18 -11.64
N THR A 18 -7.73 -4.10 -12.60
CA THR A 18 -7.89 -5.54 -12.37
C THR A 18 -6.80 -6.13 -11.50
N ASP A 19 -5.56 -5.65 -11.63
CA ASP A 19 -4.42 -6.15 -10.87
C ASP A 19 -4.52 -5.67 -9.41
N THR A 20 -4.87 -4.40 -9.21
CA THR A 20 -5.17 -3.84 -7.89
C THR A 20 -6.32 -4.58 -7.21
N ALA A 21 -7.39 -4.87 -7.96
CA ALA A 21 -8.53 -5.61 -7.45
C ALA A 21 -8.14 -7.04 -7.04
N ALA A 22 -7.27 -7.71 -7.79
CA ALA A 22 -6.80 -9.07 -7.47
C ALA A 22 -6.04 -9.12 -6.13
N PHE A 23 -5.09 -8.22 -5.89
CA PHE A 23 -4.36 -8.18 -4.61
C PHE A 23 -5.28 -7.93 -3.41
N LEU A 24 -6.26 -7.04 -3.58
CA LEU A 24 -7.22 -6.76 -2.52
C LEU A 24 -8.19 -7.92 -2.31
N ASP A 25 -8.61 -8.63 -3.36
CA ASP A 25 -9.42 -9.85 -3.24
C ASP A 25 -8.71 -10.91 -2.40
N GLU A 26 -7.42 -11.16 -2.65
CA GLU A 26 -6.62 -12.08 -1.85
C GLU A 26 -6.53 -11.64 -0.38
N ALA A 27 -6.27 -10.35 -0.13
CA ALA A 27 -6.21 -9.81 1.22
C ALA A 27 -7.55 -9.98 1.97
N ILE A 28 -8.68 -9.76 1.31
CA ILE A 28 -10.01 -9.95 1.88
C ILE A 28 -10.28 -11.44 2.17
N ARG A 29 -9.89 -12.35 1.27
CA ARG A 29 -10.00 -13.79 1.52
C ARG A 29 -9.18 -14.22 2.74
N CYS A 30 -7.96 -13.71 2.89
CA CYS A 30 -7.15 -13.95 4.09
C CYS A 30 -7.85 -13.42 5.34
N TYR A 31 -8.43 -12.21 5.28
CA TYR A 31 -9.19 -11.64 6.39
C TYR A 31 -10.39 -12.52 6.78
N GLU A 32 -11.19 -12.94 5.81
CA GLU A 32 -12.37 -13.81 6.00
C GLU A 32 -11.98 -15.18 6.59
N ALA A 33 -10.83 -15.71 6.21
CA ALA A 33 -10.26 -16.95 6.75
C ALA A 33 -9.52 -16.75 8.10
N LYS A 34 -9.56 -15.55 8.69
CA LYS A 34 -8.85 -15.17 9.93
C LYS A 34 -7.32 -15.28 9.85
N LEU A 35 -6.77 -15.27 8.64
CA LEU A 35 -5.33 -15.21 8.35
C LEU A 35 -4.85 -13.76 8.42
N TYR A 36 -4.99 -13.15 9.60
CA TYR A 36 -4.85 -11.70 9.80
C TYR A 36 -3.50 -11.12 9.39
N ARG A 37 -2.40 -11.80 9.72
CA ARG A 37 -1.06 -11.33 9.34
C ARG A 37 -0.87 -11.35 7.82
N ALA A 38 -1.38 -12.38 7.15
CA ALA A 38 -1.34 -12.48 5.69
C ALA A 38 -2.22 -11.40 5.04
N ALA A 39 -3.42 -11.14 5.59
CA ALA A 39 -4.31 -10.10 5.11
C ALA A 39 -3.63 -8.72 5.12
N VAL A 40 -2.95 -8.35 6.22
CA VAL A 40 -2.17 -7.11 6.31
C VAL A 40 -1.06 -7.04 5.26
N VAL A 41 -0.29 -8.13 5.10
CA VAL A 41 0.83 -8.16 4.15
C VAL A 41 0.33 -8.00 2.72
N LEU A 42 -0.70 -8.74 2.32
CA LEU A 42 -1.26 -8.71 0.97
C LEU A 42 -1.96 -7.39 0.65
N SER A 43 -2.70 -6.80 1.60
CA SER A 43 -3.32 -5.49 1.39
C SER A 43 -2.29 -4.41 1.17
N TRP A 44 -1.17 -4.45 1.89
CA TRP A 44 -0.06 -3.51 1.70
C TRP A 44 0.63 -3.69 0.35
N ILE A 45 0.89 -4.93 -0.08
CA ILE A 45 1.46 -5.21 -1.41
C ILE A 45 0.57 -4.62 -2.51
N GLY A 46 -0.75 -4.81 -2.42
CA GLY A 46 -1.69 -4.21 -3.35
C GLY A 46 -1.61 -2.68 -3.37
N ALA A 47 -1.50 -2.03 -2.20
CA ALA A 47 -1.42 -0.59 -2.10
C ALA A 47 -0.14 -0.03 -2.75
N ILE A 48 1.03 -0.64 -2.50
CA ILE A 48 2.29 -0.25 -3.14
C ILE A 48 2.23 -0.49 -4.66
N SER A 49 1.62 -1.59 -5.09
CA SER A 49 1.41 -1.87 -6.52
C SER A 49 0.65 -0.73 -7.22
N ALA A 50 -0.48 -0.28 -6.64
CA ALA A 50 -1.28 0.81 -7.20
C ALA A 50 -0.52 2.15 -7.22
N LEU A 51 0.23 2.46 -6.15
CA LEU A 51 1.06 3.67 -6.10
C LEU A 51 2.19 3.64 -7.12
N TYR A 52 2.82 2.49 -7.33
CA TYR A 52 3.84 2.34 -8.38
C TYR A 52 3.25 2.54 -9.77
N ASP A 53 2.08 1.98 -10.06
CA ASP A 53 1.40 2.17 -11.34
C ASP A 53 1.08 3.65 -11.58
N HIS A 54 0.59 4.35 -10.55
CA HIS A 54 0.35 5.79 -10.63
C HIS A 54 1.64 6.58 -10.89
N VAL A 55 2.74 6.26 -10.22
CA VAL A 55 4.03 6.92 -10.45
C VAL A 55 4.51 6.71 -11.89
N ILE A 56 4.50 5.47 -12.38
CA ILE A 56 4.93 5.16 -13.74
C ILE A 56 4.07 5.89 -14.77
N ALA A 57 2.76 5.92 -14.59
CA ALA A 57 1.84 6.52 -15.55
C ALA A 57 1.83 8.06 -15.52
N HIS A 58 2.06 8.68 -14.36
CA HIS A 58 1.73 10.10 -14.16
C HIS A 58 2.80 10.96 -13.49
N LYS A 59 3.79 10.38 -12.80
CA LYS A 59 4.71 11.13 -11.93
C LYS A 59 6.18 10.71 -12.06
N LEU A 60 6.54 9.96 -13.10
CA LEU A 60 7.84 9.30 -13.19
C LEU A 60 9.01 10.30 -13.24
N THR A 61 8.84 11.42 -13.96
CA THR A 61 9.87 12.45 -14.08
C THR A 61 10.11 13.14 -12.74
N GLU A 62 9.05 13.61 -12.09
CA GLU A 62 9.11 14.28 -10.79
C GLU A 62 9.64 13.34 -9.71
N PHE A 63 9.19 12.07 -9.72
CA PHE A 63 9.66 11.05 -8.80
C PHE A 63 11.16 10.80 -8.96
N ASN A 64 11.66 10.63 -10.19
CA ASN A 64 13.08 10.40 -10.43
C ASN A 64 13.96 11.59 -10.01
N ALA A 65 13.48 12.81 -10.21
CA ALA A 65 14.18 14.02 -9.76
C ALA A 65 14.30 14.05 -8.23
N GLU A 66 13.20 13.78 -7.51
CA GLU A 66 13.21 13.76 -6.05
C GLU A 66 13.99 12.56 -5.47
N ALA A 67 13.89 11.39 -6.11
CA ALA A 67 14.63 10.20 -5.72
C ALA A 67 16.15 10.41 -5.82
N SER A 68 16.61 11.05 -6.89
CA SER A 68 18.04 11.39 -7.08
C SER A 68 18.56 12.37 -6.01
N ARG A 69 17.69 13.23 -5.48
CA ARG A 69 18.02 14.16 -4.38
C ARG A 69 18.15 13.45 -3.03
N ARG A 70 17.36 12.38 -2.83
CA ARG A 70 17.33 11.60 -1.57
C ARG A 70 18.39 10.53 -1.51
N GLU A 71 18.64 9.86 -2.63
CA GLU A 71 19.54 8.73 -2.72
C GLU A 71 20.55 8.99 -3.85
N ALA A 72 21.79 9.32 -3.49
CA ALA A 72 22.85 9.63 -4.46
C ALA A 72 23.17 8.46 -5.42
N THR A 73 22.88 7.22 -5.00
CA THR A 73 23.04 6.00 -5.81
C THR A 73 21.83 5.70 -6.70
N TRP A 74 20.80 6.54 -6.67
CA TRP A 74 19.57 6.30 -7.41
C TRP A 74 19.83 6.19 -8.91
N ARG A 75 19.28 5.13 -9.50
CA ARG A 75 19.24 4.95 -10.96
C ARG A 75 17.81 5.21 -11.39
N ALA A 76 17.63 6.22 -12.24
CA ALA A 76 16.32 6.63 -12.73
C ALA A 76 15.46 5.43 -13.15
N ALA A 77 14.29 5.30 -12.52
CA ALA A 77 13.32 4.27 -12.80
C ALA A 77 12.71 4.47 -14.18
N LYS A 78 12.47 3.35 -14.87
CA LYS A 78 11.80 3.30 -16.19
C LYS A 78 10.57 2.42 -16.15
N LYS A 79 10.56 1.42 -15.27
CA LYS A 79 9.46 0.47 -15.07
C LYS A 79 9.19 0.25 -13.59
N LYS A 80 8.06 -0.38 -13.30
CA LYS A 80 7.56 -0.66 -11.94
C LYS A 80 8.62 -1.26 -11.01
N ASP A 81 9.32 -2.31 -11.47
CA ASP A 81 10.35 -2.99 -10.67
C ASP A 81 11.51 -2.08 -10.25
N ASP A 82 11.79 -1.03 -11.03
CA ASP A 82 12.88 -0.11 -10.70
C ASP A 82 12.55 0.72 -9.45
N LEU A 83 11.27 0.99 -9.19
CA LEU A 83 10.80 1.70 -8.00
C LEU A 83 11.07 0.90 -6.72
N ALA A 84 11.08 -0.43 -6.79
CA ALA A 84 11.35 -1.32 -5.66
C ALA A 84 12.81 -1.27 -5.16
N ARG A 85 13.71 -0.60 -5.90
CA ARG A 85 15.07 -0.31 -5.42
C ARG A 85 15.07 0.62 -4.21
N MET A 86 14.05 1.47 -4.10
CA MET A 86 13.86 2.38 -2.99
C MET A 86 13.07 1.69 -1.87
N LYS A 87 13.51 1.87 -0.62
CA LYS A 87 12.76 1.39 0.55
C LYS A 87 11.38 2.05 0.59
N GLU A 88 10.36 1.30 0.97
CA GLU A 88 8.97 1.79 0.99
C GLU A 88 8.78 3.04 1.86
N HIS A 89 9.51 3.15 2.97
CA HIS A 89 9.51 4.38 3.77
C HIS A 89 9.96 5.61 2.95
N GLU A 90 11.12 5.52 2.30
CA GLU A 90 11.64 6.61 1.46
C GLU A 90 10.75 6.88 0.25
N PHE A 91 10.13 5.83 -0.30
CA PHE A 91 9.15 5.95 -1.37
C PHE A 91 7.97 6.81 -0.94
N LEU A 92 7.38 6.58 0.25
CA LEU A 92 6.31 7.42 0.78
C LEU A 92 6.76 8.88 1.01
N GLN A 93 7.98 9.09 1.52
CA GLN A 93 8.52 10.45 1.67
C GLN A 93 8.65 11.16 0.31
N ALA A 94 9.12 10.45 -0.71
CA ALA A 94 9.24 10.98 -2.06
C ALA A 94 7.86 11.33 -2.65
N LEU A 95 6.86 10.46 -2.49
CA LEU A 95 5.49 10.73 -2.93
C LEU A 95 4.90 11.98 -2.27
N ASN A 96 5.16 12.18 -0.98
CA ASN A 96 4.70 13.39 -0.30
C ASN A 96 5.42 14.64 -0.79
N ALA A 97 6.74 14.57 -1.00
CA ALA A 97 7.53 15.70 -1.49
C ALA A 97 7.12 16.16 -2.89
N ILE A 98 6.72 15.23 -3.77
CA ILE A 98 6.19 15.55 -5.11
C ILE A 98 4.68 15.81 -5.12
N SER A 99 4.05 15.92 -3.95
CA SER A 99 2.62 16.19 -3.76
C SER A 99 1.66 15.14 -4.35
N THR A 100 2.11 13.91 -4.54
CA THR A 100 1.24 12.78 -4.92
C THR A 100 0.32 12.38 -3.77
N ILE A 101 0.80 12.46 -2.53
CA ILE A 101 0.01 12.23 -1.32
C ILE A 101 0.22 13.35 -0.30
N GLY A 102 -0.83 13.69 0.45
CA GLY A 102 -0.75 14.68 1.53
C GLY A 102 -0.01 14.15 2.77
N LYS A 103 0.40 15.07 3.66
CA LYS A 103 1.16 14.72 4.88
C LYS A 103 0.43 13.71 5.76
N SER A 104 -0.85 13.94 6.05
CA SER A 104 -1.62 13.05 6.93
C SER A 104 -1.79 11.65 6.33
N VAL A 105 -2.02 11.57 5.01
CA VAL A 105 -2.10 10.29 4.29
C VAL A 105 -0.76 9.56 4.39
N LYS A 106 0.36 10.26 4.14
CA LYS A 106 1.70 9.69 4.27
C LYS A 106 1.95 9.15 5.69
N ASP A 107 1.62 9.91 6.74
CA ASP A 107 1.79 9.48 8.13
C ASP A 107 0.96 8.22 8.46
N GLU A 108 -0.28 8.12 7.96
CA GLU A 108 -1.12 6.91 8.09
C GLU A 108 -0.55 5.70 7.32
N LEU A 109 -0.02 5.93 6.11
CA LEU A 109 0.61 4.88 5.30
C LEU A 109 1.92 4.39 5.94
N GLU A 110 2.70 5.25 6.58
CA GLU A 110 3.87 4.83 7.38
C GLU A 110 3.45 3.94 8.57
N GLY A 111 2.33 4.26 9.22
CA GLY A 111 1.73 3.40 10.24
C GLY A 111 1.32 2.03 9.69
N CYS A 112 0.73 2.00 8.50
CA CYS A 112 0.38 0.78 7.78
C CYS A 112 1.63 -0.05 7.43
N LEU A 113 2.68 0.59 6.92
CA LEU A 113 3.97 -0.04 6.63
C LEU A 113 4.57 -0.68 7.89
N LYS A 114 4.55 0.03 9.02
CA LYS A 114 5.04 -0.50 10.29
C LYS A 114 4.28 -1.75 10.73
N LEU A 115 2.95 -1.75 10.60
CA LEU A 115 2.13 -2.93 10.90
C LEU A 115 2.45 -4.10 9.96
N ARG A 116 2.58 -3.84 8.65
CA ARG A 116 2.99 -4.85 7.66
C ARG A 116 4.34 -5.45 7.99
N ASN A 117 5.34 -4.64 8.35
CA ASN A 117 6.66 -5.13 8.74
C ASN A 117 6.57 -6.01 9.98
N GLY A 118 5.77 -5.62 10.98
CA GLY A 118 5.45 -6.47 12.12
C GLY A 118 4.82 -7.81 11.72
N CYS A 119 3.91 -7.81 10.74
CA CYS A 119 3.26 -9.02 10.25
C CYS A 119 4.16 -9.91 9.36
N GLY A 120 5.17 -9.32 8.71
CA GLY A 120 6.12 -10.03 7.83
C GLY A 120 7.31 -10.68 8.54
N HIS A 121 7.58 -10.35 9.80
CA HIS A 121 8.72 -10.90 10.55
C HIS A 121 8.28 -11.88 11.65
N PRO A 122 9.09 -12.94 11.94
CA PRO A 122 8.84 -13.81 13.09
C PRO A 122 9.05 -13.00 14.38
N ASN A 123 7.96 -12.74 15.11
CA ASN A 123 7.97 -11.96 16.34
C ASN A 123 6.75 -12.32 17.22
N SER A 124 6.71 -11.74 18.42
CA SER A 124 5.64 -11.94 19.39
C SER A 124 4.38 -11.09 19.14
N LEU A 125 4.31 -10.34 18.02
CA LEU A 125 3.19 -9.45 17.73
C LEU A 125 1.89 -10.25 17.55
N GLN A 126 0.91 -9.97 18.41
CA GLN A 126 -0.46 -10.43 18.28
C GLN A 126 -1.34 -9.32 17.68
N ILE A 127 -2.23 -9.66 16.76
CA ILE A 127 -3.17 -8.74 16.13
C ILE A 127 -4.57 -9.35 16.12
N GLY A 128 -5.57 -8.52 16.40
CA GLY A 128 -6.98 -8.89 16.34
C GLY A 128 -7.66 -8.40 15.06
N GLU A 129 -8.86 -8.93 14.83
CA GLU A 129 -9.69 -8.63 13.66
C GLU A 129 -9.89 -7.12 13.42
N ALA A 130 -10.27 -6.37 14.46
CA ALA A 130 -10.53 -4.94 14.35
C ALA A 130 -9.31 -4.13 13.88
N ARG A 131 -8.10 -4.53 14.31
CA ARG A 131 -6.86 -3.87 13.89
C ARG A 131 -6.56 -4.12 12.41
N VAL A 132 -6.83 -5.33 11.93
CA VAL A 132 -6.64 -5.67 10.50
C VAL A 132 -7.70 -5.00 9.64
N SER A 133 -8.95 -4.97 10.09
CA SER A 133 -10.04 -4.22 9.44
C SER A 133 -9.64 -2.77 9.23
N ALA A 134 -9.20 -2.08 10.29
CA ALA A 134 -8.79 -0.69 10.22
C ALA A 134 -7.62 -0.48 9.24
N HIS A 135 -6.63 -1.38 9.24
CA HIS A 135 -5.52 -1.33 8.30
C HIS A 135 -5.99 -1.41 6.84
N ILE A 136 -6.84 -2.38 6.51
CA ILE A 136 -7.35 -2.55 5.14
C ILE A 136 -8.23 -1.35 4.75
N GLU A 137 -9.05 -0.85 5.67
CA GLU A 137 -9.89 0.34 5.44
C GLU A 137 -9.06 1.59 5.17
N THR A 138 -7.99 1.83 5.94
CA THR A 138 -7.06 2.95 5.68
C THR A 138 -6.49 2.88 4.27
N LEU A 139 -6.02 1.70 3.82
CA LEU A 139 -5.51 1.52 2.46
C LEU A 139 -6.60 1.68 1.39
N MET A 140 -7.82 1.23 1.69
CA MET A 140 -8.97 1.40 0.81
C MET A 140 -9.26 2.88 0.52
N LEU A 141 -9.39 3.67 1.59
CA LEU A 141 -9.81 5.06 1.49
C LEU A 141 -8.70 5.96 0.95
N ASN A 142 -7.44 5.64 1.22
CA ASN A 142 -6.33 6.54 0.92
C ASN A 142 -5.47 6.10 -0.28
N VAL A 143 -5.64 4.86 -0.76
CA VAL A 143 -4.88 4.34 -1.91
C VAL A 143 -5.84 3.79 -2.96
N PHE A 144 -6.55 2.71 -2.66
CA PHE A 144 -7.30 1.95 -3.68
C PHE A 144 -8.48 2.71 -4.31
N SER A 145 -9.07 3.66 -3.59
CA SER A 145 -10.14 4.51 -4.12
C SER A 145 -9.63 5.78 -4.80
N VAL A 146 -8.32 6.06 -4.72
CA VAL A 146 -7.68 7.28 -5.22
C VAL A 146 -6.87 7.00 -6.49
N PHE A 147 -6.18 5.85 -6.55
CA PHE A 147 -5.26 5.46 -7.62
C PHE A 147 -5.69 4.15 -8.26
#